data_AF-A0A9D9Q0Z3-F1
#
_entry.id   AF-A0A9D9Q0Z3-F1
#
_cell.length_a   1.000
_cell.length_b   1.000
_cell.length_c   1.000
_cell.angle_alpha   90.00
_cell.angle_beta   90.00
_cell.angle_gamma   90.00
#
_symmetry.space_group_name_H-M   'P 1'
#
loop_
_entity.id
_entity.type
_entity.pdbx_description
1 polymer ?
#
loop_
_entity_poly.entity_id
_entity_poly.type
_entity_poly.pdbx_seq_one_letter_code
_entity_poly.pdbx_strand_id
1 'polypeptide(L)'
;MTNTLHRFGTPETQREDYIVFAMPSKGINEEGATPKLQTFLRLALKHGPVNVGQGSRGGMYRPSPNLTPFAHWSRPAGANPETVLAEMDEPSTVAAVFDDVAKVEALLRDVKAADLGLSINISGLTAEANACCKRVGITRHSVEYSLGFHGDLNQLPDRHVLELSTMCGHGMLSHNFALKMFDMVRENRRTPQQAATTMARFCKCGIFNVARAVRVLEQWKHPRQYLPPFSKPCSRHLRWPLLSSTARGGLPCGIGLPSESSGGANPRCWDSAPPTCPTICRAIFWRYASGS
;
A
#
# COMPACT_ATOMS: atom_id res chain seq x y z
N MET A 1 9.68 -0.80 4.09
CA MET A 1 9.06 -0.57 2.78
C MET A 1 7.79 0.24 2.96
N THR A 2 7.94 1.57 2.93
CA THR A 2 6.84 2.55 3.11
C THR A 2 6.17 2.92 1.77
N ASN A 3 6.71 2.47 0.65
CA ASN A 3 6.28 2.90 -0.70
C ASN A 3 4.80 2.58 -0.97
N THR A 4 4.27 1.44 -0.53
CA THR A 4 2.85 1.07 -0.76
C THR A 4 1.89 1.70 0.24
N LEU A 5 2.40 2.35 1.29
CA LEU A 5 1.60 2.94 2.35
C LEU A 5 0.79 4.15 1.88
N HIS A 6 1.30 4.84 0.86
CA HIS A 6 0.72 6.08 0.33
C HIS A 6 -0.26 5.84 -0.83
N ARG A 7 -0.76 4.61 -0.99
CA ARG A 7 -1.82 4.34 -1.97
C ARG A 7 -3.09 5.10 -1.57
N PHE A 8 -3.48 6.03 -2.43
CA PHE A 8 -4.66 6.84 -2.23
C PHE A 8 -5.90 6.09 -2.72
N GLY A 9 -7.04 6.28 -2.04
CA GLY A 9 -8.34 5.72 -2.42
C GLY A 9 -9.32 5.77 -1.26
N THR A 10 -10.56 5.42 -1.50
CA THR A 10 -11.55 5.21 -0.42
C THR A 10 -11.29 3.86 0.27
N PRO A 11 -11.79 3.65 1.49
CA PRO A 11 -11.72 2.33 2.12
C PRO A 11 -12.30 1.24 1.21
N GLU A 12 -13.40 1.54 0.50
CA GLU A 12 -14.06 0.61 -0.42
C GLU A 12 -13.14 0.20 -1.56
N THR A 13 -12.43 1.15 -2.20
CA THR A 13 -11.48 0.82 -3.28
C THR A 13 -10.20 0.15 -2.78
N GLN A 14 -9.88 0.27 -1.48
CA GLN A 14 -8.71 -0.34 -0.85
C GLN A 14 -8.96 -1.76 -0.29
N ARG A 15 -10.21 -2.16 -0.06
CA ARG A 15 -10.57 -3.52 0.39
C ARG A 15 -10.15 -4.62 -0.56
N GLU A 16 -9.79 -4.25 -1.78
CA GLU A 16 -9.41 -5.15 -2.87
C GLU A 16 -7.97 -4.86 -3.34
N ASP A 17 -7.16 -4.29 -2.44
CA ASP A 17 -5.77 -3.93 -2.71
C ASP A 17 -4.83 -4.44 -1.63
N TYR A 18 -4.50 -5.72 -1.74
CA TYR A 18 -3.55 -6.37 -0.85
C TYR A 18 -2.24 -6.64 -1.56
N ILE A 19 -1.14 -6.36 -0.87
CA ILE A 19 0.21 -6.67 -1.37
C ILE A 19 0.93 -7.43 -0.28
N VAL A 20 1.35 -8.65 -0.59
CA VAL A 20 2.14 -9.47 0.31
C VAL A 20 3.57 -9.48 -0.21
N PHE A 21 4.47 -8.85 0.54
CA PHE A 21 5.90 -8.85 0.30
C PHE A 21 6.57 -9.99 1.07
N ALA A 22 7.62 -10.55 0.48
CA ALA A 22 8.61 -11.35 1.20
C ALA A 22 10.01 -10.82 0.90
N MET A 23 10.85 -10.72 1.92
CA MET A 23 12.23 -10.30 1.77
C MET A 23 13.14 -10.89 2.85
N PRO A 24 14.41 -11.19 2.52
CA PRO A 24 15.43 -11.44 3.52
C PRO A 24 15.83 -10.14 4.22
N SER A 25 16.34 -10.27 5.43
CA SER A 25 17.06 -9.24 6.16
C SER A 25 18.55 -9.31 5.81
N LYS A 26 19.08 -8.18 5.31
CA LYS A 26 20.48 -8.03 4.95
C LYS A 26 21.40 -8.41 6.12
N GLY A 27 22.42 -9.22 5.85
CA GLY A 27 23.37 -9.70 6.86
C GLY A 27 22.80 -10.67 7.91
N ILE A 28 21.55 -11.12 7.79
CA ILE A 28 20.93 -12.08 8.74
C ILE A 28 20.56 -13.39 8.05
N ASN A 29 19.79 -13.33 6.96
CA ASN A 29 19.24 -14.51 6.30
C ASN A 29 19.15 -14.34 4.77
N GLU A 30 20.05 -13.53 4.20
CA GLU A 30 20.13 -13.26 2.76
C GLU A 30 20.85 -14.37 1.98
N GLU A 31 21.81 -15.03 2.62
CA GLU A 31 22.51 -16.17 2.02
C GLU A 31 21.52 -17.31 1.75
N GLY A 32 21.49 -17.78 0.50
CA GLY A 32 20.53 -18.80 0.07
C GLY A 32 19.07 -18.37 0.12
N ALA A 33 18.75 -17.06 0.14
CA ALA A 33 17.37 -16.59 0.17
C ALA A 33 16.63 -16.73 -1.16
N THR A 34 17.32 -16.75 -2.31
CA THR A 34 16.68 -16.81 -3.63
C THR A 34 15.73 -18.01 -3.80
N PRO A 35 16.12 -19.27 -3.47
CA PRO A 35 15.19 -20.40 -3.53
C PRO A 35 13.99 -20.26 -2.59
N LYS A 36 14.17 -19.65 -1.41
CA LYS A 36 13.08 -19.39 -0.46
C LYS A 36 12.07 -18.39 -1.02
N LEU A 37 12.56 -17.33 -1.67
CA LEU A 37 11.74 -16.32 -2.35
C LEU A 37 10.99 -16.92 -3.56
N GLN A 38 11.65 -17.82 -4.32
CA GLN A 38 10.98 -18.56 -5.39
C GLN A 38 9.86 -19.45 -4.85
N THR A 39 10.10 -20.16 -3.74
CA THR A 39 9.06 -20.95 -3.05
C THR A 39 7.89 -20.06 -2.61
N PHE A 40 8.15 -18.89 -2.01
CA PHE A 40 7.10 -17.94 -1.65
C PHE A 40 6.24 -17.54 -2.87
N LEU A 41 6.86 -17.18 -3.99
CA LEU A 41 6.10 -16.82 -5.20
C LEU A 41 5.34 -18.00 -5.80
N ARG A 42 5.90 -19.22 -5.78
CA ARG A 42 5.17 -20.43 -6.20
C ARG A 42 3.94 -20.68 -5.33
N LEU A 43 4.04 -20.48 -4.01
CA LEU A 43 2.88 -20.55 -3.11
C LEU A 43 1.86 -19.47 -3.43
N ALA A 44 2.30 -18.23 -3.65
CA ALA A 44 1.42 -17.13 -4.04
C ALA A 44 0.63 -17.45 -5.32
N LEU A 45 1.30 -17.98 -6.35
CA LEU A 45 0.67 -18.32 -7.63
C LEU A 45 -0.44 -19.36 -7.52
N LYS A 46 -0.40 -20.28 -6.54
CA LYS A 46 -1.49 -21.24 -6.28
C LYS A 46 -2.82 -20.54 -5.94
N HIS A 47 -2.77 -19.33 -5.40
CA HIS A 47 -3.93 -18.57 -4.94
C HIS A 47 -4.37 -17.49 -5.92
N GLY A 48 -3.84 -17.47 -7.15
CA GLY A 48 -4.29 -16.60 -8.23
C GLY A 48 -4.10 -15.09 -7.96
N PRO A 49 -2.86 -14.62 -7.77
CA PRO A 49 -2.56 -13.20 -7.59
C PRO A 49 -2.84 -12.43 -8.89
N VAL A 50 -3.25 -11.17 -8.75
CA VAL A 50 -3.50 -10.27 -9.90
C VAL A 50 -2.19 -9.73 -10.49
N ASN A 51 -1.10 -9.75 -9.71
CA ASN A 51 0.24 -9.38 -10.15
C ASN A 51 1.30 -10.03 -9.26
N VAL A 52 2.46 -10.32 -9.81
CA VAL A 52 3.66 -10.74 -9.06
C VAL A 52 4.89 -10.05 -9.61
N GLY A 53 5.90 -9.86 -8.77
CA GLY A 53 7.18 -9.30 -9.21
C GLY A 53 8.30 -9.40 -8.20
N GLN A 54 9.50 -9.12 -8.70
CA GLN A 54 10.72 -8.94 -7.91
C GLN A 54 11.24 -7.51 -8.11
N GLY A 55 11.73 -6.89 -7.03
CA GLY A 55 12.21 -5.51 -7.04
C GLY A 55 13.31 -5.24 -8.09
N SER A 56 14.20 -6.20 -8.35
CA SER A 56 15.32 -6.03 -9.28
C SER A 56 15.02 -6.47 -10.72
N ARG A 57 14.50 -7.69 -10.92
CA ARG A 57 14.21 -8.29 -12.24
C ARG A 57 12.86 -7.91 -12.86
N GLY A 58 11.96 -7.39 -12.03
CA GLY A 58 10.69 -6.79 -12.44
C GLY A 58 9.45 -7.66 -12.24
N GLY A 59 8.29 -7.18 -12.72
CA GLY A 59 6.98 -7.82 -12.57
C GLY A 59 6.49 -8.60 -13.80
N MET A 60 5.39 -9.35 -13.64
CA MET A 60 4.84 -10.21 -14.71
C MET A 60 4.31 -9.44 -15.92
N TYR A 61 4.01 -8.15 -15.75
CA TYR A 61 3.58 -7.23 -16.82
C TYR A 61 4.73 -6.38 -17.38
N ARG A 62 6.00 -6.68 -17.09
CA ARG A 62 7.13 -5.80 -17.42
C ARG A 62 7.25 -5.42 -18.92
N PRO A 63 7.92 -4.29 -19.21
CA PRO A 63 8.25 -3.90 -20.57
C PRO A 63 9.11 -4.98 -21.25
N SER A 64 8.94 -5.16 -22.55
CA SER A 64 9.86 -6.00 -23.31
C SER A 64 11.08 -5.16 -23.75
N PRO A 65 12.30 -5.69 -23.65
CA PRO A 65 13.53 -4.98 -24.01
C PRO A 65 13.62 -4.67 -25.51
N ASN A 66 12.88 -5.41 -26.35
CA ASN A 66 12.95 -5.31 -27.82
C ASN A 66 11.77 -4.52 -28.40
N LEU A 67 11.19 -3.56 -27.65
CA LEU A 67 10.04 -2.79 -28.10
C LEU A 67 10.44 -1.43 -28.67
N THR A 68 9.74 -1.03 -29.73
CA THR A 68 9.71 0.36 -30.20
C THR A 68 8.67 1.16 -29.39
N PRO A 69 8.77 2.51 -29.33
CA PRO A 69 7.81 3.37 -28.64
C PRO A 69 6.34 3.12 -29.03
N PHE A 70 6.08 2.70 -30.27
CA PHE A 70 4.73 2.43 -30.77
C PHE A 70 4.17 1.07 -30.29
N ALA A 71 5.03 0.06 -30.15
CA ALA A 71 4.63 -1.29 -29.75
C ALA A 71 4.19 -1.37 -28.27
N HIS A 72 4.62 -0.41 -27.43
CA HIS A 72 4.16 -0.30 -26.04
C HIS A 72 2.65 -0.20 -25.90
N TRP A 73 1.97 0.32 -26.92
CA TRP A 73 0.53 0.51 -26.88
C TRP A 73 -0.22 -0.71 -27.44
N SER A 74 0.24 -1.34 -28.51
CA SER A 74 -0.48 -2.41 -29.21
C SER A 74 -0.13 -3.85 -28.77
N ARG A 75 0.77 -4.03 -27.80
CA ARG A 75 1.17 -5.37 -27.32
C ARG A 75 0.06 -6.08 -26.53
N PRO A 76 -0.11 -7.41 -26.69
CA PRO A 76 -0.92 -8.23 -25.80
C PRO A 76 -0.63 -7.95 -24.33
N ALA A 77 -1.67 -7.98 -23.49
CA ALA A 77 -1.55 -7.76 -22.05
C ALA A 77 -0.54 -8.71 -21.38
N GLY A 78 -0.46 -9.95 -21.90
CA GLY A 78 0.52 -11.01 -21.63
C GLY A 78 1.26 -10.92 -20.31
N ALA A 79 0.59 -11.27 -19.22
CA ALA A 79 1.27 -11.57 -17.96
C ALA A 79 2.08 -12.86 -18.10
N ASN A 80 3.33 -12.87 -17.65
CA ASN A 80 4.11 -14.10 -17.55
C ASN A 80 4.76 -14.24 -16.17
N PRO A 81 4.05 -14.84 -15.20
CA PRO A 81 4.59 -15.05 -13.86
C PRO A 81 5.77 -16.04 -13.84
N GLU A 82 5.80 -17.02 -14.76
CA GLU A 82 6.90 -17.99 -14.83
C GLU A 82 8.22 -17.32 -15.19
N THR A 83 8.21 -16.29 -16.03
CA THR A 83 9.45 -15.55 -16.32
C THR A 83 9.97 -14.79 -15.11
N VAL A 84 9.08 -14.33 -14.22
CA VAL A 84 9.51 -13.71 -12.95
C VAL A 84 10.27 -14.74 -12.12
N LEU A 85 9.75 -15.96 -11.98
CA LEU A 85 10.41 -17.04 -11.24
C LEU A 85 11.74 -17.48 -11.86
N ALA A 86 11.78 -17.64 -13.18
CA ALA A 86 12.93 -18.16 -13.91
C ALA A 86 14.14 -17.21 -13.89
N GLU A 87 13.90 -15.90 -13.85
CA GLU A 87 14.97 -14.89 -13.88
C GLU A 87 15.44 -14.44 -12.49
N MET A 88 14.86 -14.97 -11.41
CA MET A 88 15.32 -14.71 -10.05
C MET A 88 16.67 -15.40 -9.80
N ASP A 89 17.74 -14.63 -9.89
CA ASP A 89 19.11 -15.07 -9.65
C ASP A 89 19.77 -14.42 -8.43
N GLU A 90 19.16 -13.39 -7.85
CA GLU A 90 19.66 -12.67 -6.69
C GLU A 90 18.58 -12.48 -5.61
N PRO A 91 18.98 -12.40 -4.32
CA PRO A 91 18.04 -12.11 -3.24
C PRO A 91 17.58 -10.66 -3.33
N SER A 92 16.27 -10.46 -3.46
CA SER A 92 15.64 -9.15 -3.48
C SER A 92 14.23 -9.24 -2.87
N THR A 93 13.54 -8.11 -2.79
CA THR A 93 12.14 -8.11 -2.35
C THR A 93 11.26 -8.70 -3.43
N VAL A 94 10.43 -9.68 -3.09
CA VAL A 94 9.36 -10.19 -3.95
C VAL A 94 8.01 -9.74 -3.43
N ALA A 95 7.05 -9.62 -4.35
CA ALA A 95 5.70 -9.19 -4.03
C ALA A 95 4.66 -10.02 -4.80
N ALA A 96 3.55 -10.30 -4.13
CA ALA A 96 2.34 -10.82 -4.73
C ALA A 96 1.16 -9.89 -4.39
N VAL A 97 0.37 -9.55 -5.40
CA VAL A 97 -0.76 -8.62 -5.28
C VAL A 97 -2.05 -9.40 -5.40
N PHE A 98 -3.00 -9.14 -4.49
CA PHE A 98 -4.29 -9.80 -4.42
C PHE A 98 -5.43 -8.77 -4.37
N ASP A 99 -6.55 -9.15 -4.96
CA ASP A 99 -7.80 -8.42 -5.01
C ASP A 99 -8.84 -8.92 -3.99
N ASP A 100 -8.49 -9.95 -3.20
CA ASP A 100 -9.36 -10.60 -2.24
C ASP A 100 -8.57 -11.04 -1.00
N VAL A 101 -9.08 -10.69 0.18
CA VAL A 101 -8.50 -11.05 1.48
C VAL A 101 -8.51 -12.56 1.73
N ALA A 102 -9.46 -13.32 1.15
CA ALA A 102 -9.50 -14.76 1.30
C ALA A 102 -8.30 -15.45 0.64
N LYS A 103 -7.87 -14.94 -0.53
CA LYS A 103 -6.64 -15.40 -1.21
C LYS A 103 -5.39 -15.11 -0.39
N VAL A 104 -5.33 -13.91 0.24
CA VAL A 104 -4.24 -13.54 1.15
C VAL A 104 -4.21 -14.50 2.34
N GLU A 105 -5.36 -14.81 2.94
CA GLU A 105 -5.45 -15.72 4.07
C GLU A 105 -4.97 -17.13 3.73
N ALA A 106 -5.35 -17.64 2.55
CA ALA A 106 -4.89 -18.93 2.06
C ALA A 106 -3.37 -18.94 1.84
N LEU A 107 -2.81 -17.89 1.24
CA LEU A 107 -1.36 -17.73 1.10
C LEU A 107 -0.66 -17.71 2.47
N LEU A 108 -1.19 -16.99 3.46
CA LEU A 108 -0.57 -16.89 4.79
C LEU A 108 -0.51 -18.25 5.50
N ARG A 109 -1.50 -19.13 5.29
CA ARG A 109 -1.46 -20.51 5.81
C ARG A 109 -0.29 -21.28 5.22
N ASP A 110 -0.15 -21.24 3.90
CA ASP A 110 0.91 -21.94 3.18
C ASP A 110 2.30 -21.40 3.55
N VAL A 111 2.46 -20.08 3.64
CA VAL A 111 3.72 -19.44 4.00
C VAL A 111 4.11 -19.77 5.44
N LYS A 112 3.14 -19.80 6.37
CA LYS A 112 3.38 -20.22 7.75
C LYS A 112 3.81 -21.68 7.82
N ALA A 113 3.14 -22.57 7.08
CA ALA A 113 3.49 -23.98 7.04
C ALA A 113 4.87 -24.24 6.42
N ALA A 114 5.26 -23.43 5.43
CA ALA A 114 6.54 -23.56 4.75
C ALA A 114 7.74 -23.04 5.56
N ASP A 115 7.50 -22.27 6.63
CA ASP A 115 8.51 -21.72 7.55
C ASP A 115 9.80 -21.24 6.86
N LEU A 116 9.64 -20.37 5.86
CA LEU A 116 10.74 -19.97 4.98
C LEU A 116 11.80 -19.11 5.71
N GLY A 117 11.55 -18.68 6.95
CA GLY A 117 12.41 -17.78 7.69
C GLY A 117 12.58 -16.40 7.04
N LEU A 118 11.62 -15.96 6.21
CA LEU A 118 11.63 -14.66 5.52
C LEU A 118 10.78 -13.63 6.29
N SER A 119 11.10 -12.34 6.13
CA SER A 119 10.22 -11.27 6.59
C SER A 119 9.07 -11.11 5.61
N ILE A 120 7.85 -11.23 6.11
CA ILE A 120 6.62 -10.99 5.35
C ILE A 120 6.12 -9.58 5.66
N ASN A 121 5.64 -8.85 4.65
CA ASN A 121 4.94 -7.59 4.88
C ASN A 121 3.61 -7.58 4.13
N ILE A 122 2.55 -7.08 4.75
CA ILE A 122 1.22 -7.01 4.14
C ILE A 122 0.78 -5.56 4.07
N SER A 123 0.63 -5.02 2.87
CA SER A 123 0.01 -3.72 2.63
C SER A 123 -1.48 -3.91 2.33
N GLY A 124 -2.35 -3.15 2.99
CA GLY A 124 -3.81 -3.17 2.79
C GLY A 124 -4.52 -2.31 3.83
N LEU A 125 -5.80 -2.52 4.10
CA LEU A 125 -6.46 -1.90 5.27
C LEU A 125 -6.00 -2.64 6.55
N THR A 126 -5.37 -1.98 7.54
CA THR A 126 -4.83 -2.74 8.72
C THR A 126 -5.89 -3.50 9.46
N ALA A 127 -7.09 -2.94 9.65
CA ALA A 127 -8.10 -3.64 10.44
C ALA A 127 -8.39 -5.02 9.82
N GLU A 128 -8.53 -5.06 8.49
CA GLU A 128 -8.75 -6.29 7.73
C GLU A 128 -7.52 -7.18 7.67
N ALA A 129 -6.35 -6.61 7.34
CA ALA A 129 -5.11 -7.37 7.25
C ALA A 129 -4.71 -7.97 8.61
N ASN A 130 -4.93 -7.26 9.72
CA ASN A 130 -4.72 -7.75 11.08
C ASN A 130 -5.74 -8.83 11.46
N ALA A 131 -7.01 -8.68 11.06
CA ALA A 131 -8.02 -9.72 11.28
C ALA A 131 -7.68 -10.99 10.48
N CYS A 132 -7.24 -10.85 9.23
CA CYS A 132 -6.74 -11.94 8.38
C CYS A 132 -5.57 -12.68 9.05
N CYS A 133 -4.55 -11.95 9.50
CA CYS A 133 -3.44 -12.51 10.27
C CYS A 133 -3.91 -13.28 11.51
N LYS A 134 -4.81 -12.70 12.32
CA LYS A 134 -5.32 -13.37 13.53
C LYS A 134 -6.02 -14.70 13.22
N ARG A 135 -6.80 -14.79 12.13
CA ARG A 135 -7.48 -16.03 11.72
C ARG A 135 -6.51 -17.16 11.35
N VAL A 136 -5.29 -16.84 10.94
CA VAL A 136 -4.23 -17.81 10.64
C VAL A 136 -3.34 -18.10 11.87
N GLY A 137 -3.68 -17.53 13.04
CA GLY A 137 -2.90 -17.67 14.27
C GLY A 137 -1.54 -16.99 14.16
N ILE A 138 -1.53 -15.81 13.55
CA ILE A 138 -0.34 -15.04 13.18
C ILE A 138 -0.46 -13.71 13.96
N THR A 139 0.41 -13.50 14.97
CA THR A 139 0.46 -12.27 15.80
C THR A 139 1.36 -11.18 15.19
N ARG A 140 0.76 -10.06 14.79
CA ARG A 140 1.48 -8.95 14.13
C ARG A 140 2.60 -8.37 15.01
N HIS A 141 3.80 -8.21 14.44
CA HIS A 141 4.95 -7.59 15.11
C HIS A 141 4.87 -6.06 15.12
N SER A 142 4.74 -5.42 13.95
CA SER A 142 4.68 -3.95 13.84
C SER A 142 3.71 -3.49 12.75
N VAL A 143 3.37 -2.20 12.77
CA VAL A 143 2.49 -1.54 11.80
C VAL A 143 3.04 -0.15 11.46
N GLU A 144 2.96 0.21 10.19
CA GLU A 144 3.24 1.56 9.73
C GLU A 144 1.94 2.24 9.27
N TYR A 145 1.83 3.54 9.53
CA TYR A 145 0.67 4.36 9.18
C TYR A 145 1.10 5.52 8.27
N SER A 146 0.42 5.69 7.14
CA SER A 146 0.49 6.95 6.39
C SER A 146 -0.41 7.96 7.08
N LEU A 147 0.13 9.15 7.35
CA LEU A 147 -0.67 10.29 7.83
C LEU A 147 -1.52 10.93 6.73
N GLY A 148 -1.33 10.48 5.48
CA GLY A 148 -2.00 11.05 4.31
C GLY A 148 -1.30 12.31 3.79
N PHE A 149 -2.01 13.05 2.94
CA PHE A 149 -1.53 14.31 2.39
C PHE A 149 -1.76 15.46 3.37
N HIS A 150 -0.76 16.30 3.56
CA HIS A 150 -0.83 17.52 4.37
C HIS A 150 -0.46 18.73 3.50
N GLY A 151 -1.05 19.90 3.81
CA GLY A 151 -0.84 21.14 3.07
C GLY A 151 -2.07 21.56 2.26
N ASP A 152 -1.84 22.29 1.17
CA ASP A 152 -2.92 22.73 0.28
C ASP A 152 -3.38 21.60 -0.64
N LEU A 153 -4.45 20.91 -0.20
CA LEU A 153 -5.02 19.77 -0.92
C LEU A 153 -5.63 20.15 -2.28
N ASN A 154 -5.84 21.44 -2.57
CA ASN A 154 -6.37 21.89 -3.86
C ASN A 154 -5.33 21.86 -4.98
N GLN A 155 -4.04 21.80 -4.64
CA GLN A 155 -2.95 21.64 -5.61
C GLN A 155 -2.70 20.18 -5.98
N LEU A 156 -3.36 19.25 -5.29
CA LEU A 156 -3.26 17.84 -5.63
C LEU A 156 -3.99 17.55 -6.94
N PRO A 157 -3.49 16.59 -7.75
CA PRO A 157 -4.21 16.07 -8.90
C PRO A 157 -5.61 15.57 -8.55
N ASP A 158 -6.45 15.41 -9.57
CA ASP A 158 -7.76 14.77 -9.42
C ASP A 158 -7.64 13.44 -8.65
N ARG A 159 -8.65 13.14 -7.84
CA ARG A 159 -8.63 11.97 -6.97
C ARG A 159 -8.47 10.66 -7.71
N HIS A 160 -9.12 10.48 -8.85
CA HIS A 160 -8.97 9.27 -9.65
C HIS A 160 -7.55 9.15 -10.23
N VAL A 161 -6.94 10.29 -10.58
CA VAL A 161 -5.55 10.37 -11.03
C VAL A 161 -4.59 9.99 -9.90
N LEU A 162 -4.85 10.44 -8.67
CA LEU A 162 -4.11 10.02 -7.49
C LEU A 162 -4.28 8.52 -7.21
N GLU A 163 -5.49 7.98 -7.28
CA GLU A 163 -5.74 6.55 -7.07
C GLU A 163 -4.91 5.69 -8.05
N LEU A 164 -4.86 6.06 -9.33
CA LEU A 164 -4.08 5.34 -10.32
C LEU A 164 -2.55 5.53 -10.16
N SER A 165 -2.10 6.76 -10.01
CA SER A 165 -0.66 7.08 -9.97
C SER A 165 0.04 6.55 -8.71
N THR A 166 -0.64 6.58 -7.57
CA THR A 166 -0.07 6.14 -6.29
C THR A 166 0.02 4.62 -6.14
N MET A 167 -0.68 3.82 -6.96
CA MET A 167 -0.62 2.36 -6.90
C MET A 167 0.79 1.79 -7.12
N CYS A 168 1.67 2.43 -7.88
CA CYS A 168 3.06 1.93 -8.00
C CYS A 168 3.85 2.06 -6.68
N GLY A 169 3.44 2.94 -5.77
CA GLY A 169 4.11 3.25 -4.50
C GLY A 169 5.46 3.97 -4.64
N HIS A 170 6.18 3.76 -5.74
CA HIS A 170 7.47 4.41 -6.03
C HIS A 170 7.32 5.72 -6.82
N GLY A 171 6.09 6.10 -7.21
CA GLY A 171 5.86 7.28 -8.04
C GLY A 171 6.29 7.14 -9.51
N MET A 172 6.52 5.91 -10.00
CA MET A 172 6.93 5.67 -11.41
C MET A 172 5.79 5.88 -12.42
N LEU A 173 4.56 6.09 -11.95
CA LEU A 173 3.40 6.41 -12.77
C LEU A 173 3.10 7.89 -12.64
N SER A 174 3.42 8.67 -13.67
CA SER A 174 3.15 10.11 -13.64
C SER A 174 1.65 10.41 -13.69
N HIS A 175 1.25 11.52 -13.07
CA HIS A 175 -0.15 11.98 -13.10
C HIS A 175 -0.65 12.20 -14.54
N ASN A 176 0.19 12.76 -15.42
CA ASN A 176 -0.13 12.96 -16.83
C ASN A 176 -0.32 11.64 -17.57
N PHE A 177 0.42 10.59 -17.20
CA PHE A 177 0.22 9.27 -17.78
C PHE A 177 -1.11 8.64 -17.33
N ALA A 178 -1.47 8.78 -16.05
CA ALA A 178 -2.78 8.34 -15.56
C ALA A 178 -3.94 9.09 -16.23
N LEU A 179 -3.84 10.42 -16.36
CA LEU A 179 -4.80 11.24 -17.12
C LEU A 179 -4.96 10.76 -18.57
N LYS A 180 -3.84 10.50 -19.25
CA LYS A 180 -3.86 9.96 -20.62
C LYS A 180 -4.58 8.61 -20.69
N MET A 181 -4.43 7.74 -19.68
CA MET A 181 -5.13 6.45 -19.65
C MET A 181 -6.64 6.63 -19.48
N PHE A 182 -7.06 7.58 -18.64
CA PHE A 182 -8.45 7.97 -18.53
C PHE A 182 -9.03 8.50 -19.85
N ASP A 183 -8.32 9.40 -20.53
CA ASP A 183 -8.75 9.96 -21.82
C ASP A 183 -8.87 8.85 -22.88
N MET A 184 -7.88 7.95 -22.98
CA MET A 184 -7.94 6.84 -23.94
C MET A 184 -9.11 5.88 -23.69
N VAL A 185 -9.47 5.64 -22.42
CA VAL A 185 -10.64 4.81 -22.08
C VAL A 185 -11.95 5.54 -22.38
N ARG A 186 -12.03 6.84 -22.06
CA ARG A 186 -13.21 7.68 -22.34
C ARG A 186 -13.47 7.82 -23.84
N GLU A 187 -12.42 7.98 -24.63
CA GLU A 187 -12.46 8.08 -26.09
C GLU A 187 -12.67 6.73 -26.79
N ASN A 188 -12.88 5.63 -26.04
CA ASN A 188 -12.98 4.25 -26.54
C ASN A 188 -11.78 3.80 -27.38
N ARG A 189 -10.63 4.45 -27.23
CA ARG A 189 -9.36 4.06 -27.87
C ARG A 189 -8.71 2.88 -27.17
N ARG A 190 -9.10 2.62 -25.92
CA ARG A 190 -8.65 1.51 -25.08
C ARG A 190 -9.77 0.99 -24.20
N THR A 191 -9.73 -0.31 -23.92
CA THR A 191 -10.53 -0.87 -22.82
C THR A 191 -9.84 -0.58 -21.47
N PRO A 192 -10.59 -0.53 -20.36
CA PRO A 192 -10.02 -0.43 -19.00
C PRO A 192 -8.92 -1.46 -18.75
N GLN A 193 -9.13 -2.72 -19.18
CA GLN A 193 -8.14 -3.80 -19.08
C GLN A 193 -6.84 -3.48 -19.83
N GLN A 194 -6.94 -2.96 -21.06
CA GLN A 194 -5.75 -2.60 -21.85
C GLN A 194 -4.99 -1.42 -21.22
N ALA A 195 -5.70 -0.43 -20.71
CA ALA A 195 -5.09 0.71 -20.02
C ALA A 195 -4.40 0.28 -18.72
N ALA A 196 -5.08 -0.47 -17.86
CA ALA A 196 -4.53 -0.96 -16.59
C ALA A 196 -3.27 -1.83 -16.78
N THR A 197 -3.31 -2.76 -17.73
CA THR A 197 -2.14 -3.61 -18.06
C THR A 197 -1.01 -2.82 -18.70
N THR A 198 -1.32 -1.74 -19.43
CA THR A 198 -0.30 -0.81 -19.93
C THR A 198 0.37 -0.04 -18.79
N MET A 199 -0.40 0.41 -17.80
CA MET A 199 0.16 1.07 -16.61
C MET A 199 1.05 0.13 -15.79
N ALA A 200 0.63 -1.12 -15.62
CA ALA A 200 1.39 -2.12 -14.86
C ALA A 200 2.82 -2.32 -15.40
N ARG A 201 3.05 -2.13 -16.71
CA ARG A 201 4.39 -2.21 -17.34
C ARG A 201 5.38 -1.21 -16.75
N PHE A 202 4.93 -0.03 -16.35
CA PHE A 202 5.79 1.00 -15.79
C PHE A 202 6.03 0.85 -14.29
N CYS A 203 5.25 -0.03 -13.63
CA CYS A 203 5.52 -0.45 -12.28
C CYS A 203 6.56 -1.58 -12.27
N LYS A 204 7.85 -1.21 -12.34
CA LYS A 204 8.98 -2.16 -12.45
C LYS A 204 8.85 -3.32 -11.46
N CYS A 205 8.64 -3.06 -10.17
CA CYS A 205 8.62 -4.08 -9.12
C CYS A 205 7.37 -4.98 -9.07
N GLY A 206 6.39 -4.78 -9.97
CA GLY A 206 5.23 -5.69 -10.09
C GLY A 206 4.19 -5.58 -8.99
N ILE A 207 4.11 -4.47 -8.25
CA ILE A 207 3.12 -4.30 -7.17
C ILE A 207 1.81 -3.65 -7.64
N PHE A 208 1.73 -3.16 -8.87
CA PHE A 208 0.55 -2.46 -9.37
C PHE A 208 -0.66 -3.42 -9.46
N ASN A 209 -1.78 -3.04 -8.86
CA ASN A 209 -2.99 -3.85 -8.83
C ASN A 209 -3.84 -3.56 -10.09
N VAL A 210 -3.74 -4.46 -11.07
CA VAL A 210 -4.46 -4.32 -12.35
C VAL A 210 -5.97 -4.39 -12.16
N ALA A 211 -6.47 -5.27 -11.28
CA ALA A 211 -7.90 -5.42 -11.03
C ALA A 211 -8.52 -4.15 -10.42
N ARG A 212 -7.81 -3.54 -9.45
CA ARG A 212 -8.21 -2.24 -8.89
C ARG A 212 -8.15 -1.13 -9.95
N ALA A 213 -7.09 -1.07 -10.74
CA ALA A 213 -6.95 -0.06 -11.79
C ALA A 213 -8.08 -0.12 -12.83
N VAL A 214 -8.53 -1.32 -13.22
CA VAL A 214 -9.67 -1.51 -14.11
C VAL A 214 -10.93 -0.86 -13.56
N ARG A 215 -11.25 -1.10 -12.28
CA ARG A 215 -12.44 -0.51 -11.63
C ARG A 215 -12.39 1.01 -11.59
N VAL A 216 -11.23 1.57 -11.24
CA VAL A 216 -11.04 3.03 -11.23
C VAL A 216 -11.22 3.62 -12.64
N LEU A 217 -10.71 2.94 -13.67
CA LEU A 217 -10.89 3.35 -15.07
C LEU A 217 -12.34 3.21 -15.57
N GLU A 218 -13.09 2.23 -15.07
CA GLU A 218 -14.51 2.05 -15.39
C GLU A 218 -15.38 3.15 -14.76
N GLN A 219 -15.10 3.52 -13.52
CA GLN A 219 -15.79 4.61 -12.83
C GLN A 219 -15.64 5.95 -13.57
N TRP A 220 -14.47 6.18 -14.18
CA TRP A 220 -14.19 7.40 -14.95
C TRP A 220 -15.06 7.57 -16.21
N LYS A 221 -15.65 6.49 -16.75
CA LYS A 221 -16.61 6.61 -17.85
C LYS A 221 -17.85 7.43 -17.44
N HIS A 222 -18.11 7.56 -16.14
CA HIS A 222 -19.26 8.27 -15.57
C HIS A 222 -18.83 9.23 -14.43
N PRO A 223 -18.12 10.33 -14.73
CA PRO A 223 -17.42 11.16 -13.74
C PRO A 223 -18.32 11.94 -12.76
N ARG A 224 -19.65 11.87 -12.88
CA ARG A 224 -20.59 12.64 -12.06
C ARG A 224 -20.99 11.98 -10.73
N GLN A 225 -20.62 10.72 -10.48
CA GLN A 225 -21.33 9.95 -9.45
C GLN A 225 -20.62 9.78 -8.11
N TYR A 226 -19.29 9.80 -8.03
CA TYR A 226 -18.62 9.41 -6.79
C TYR A 226 -17.31 10.18 -6.59
N LEU A 227 -17.34 11.17 -5.70
CA LEU A 227 -16.36 11.44 -4.64
C LEU A 227 -16.72 12.81 -4.02
N PRO A 228 -17.11 12.88 -2.74
CA PRO A 228 -17.38 14.17 -2.10
C PRO A 228 -16.08 15.00 -2.09
N PRO A 229 -16.14 16.35 -2.14
CA PRO A 229 -14.96 17.22 -2.10
C PRO A 229 -14.07 16.91 -0.89
N PHE A 230 -12.80 17.37 -0.86
CA PHE A 230 -11.99 17.23 0.36
C PHE A 230 -12.79 17.94 1.45
N SER A 231 -13.27 17.18 2.44
CA SER A 231 -14.03 17.74 3.55
C SER A 231 -13.17 18.87 4.08
N LYS A 232 -13.71 20.11 4.03
CA LYS A 232 -13.00 21.28 4.53
C LYS A 232 -12.46 20.91 5.91
N PRO A 233 -11.17 21.18 6.21
CA PRO A 233 -10.67 20.98 7.56
C PRO A 233 -11.64 21.69 8.50
N CYS A 234 -12.10 20.99 9.53
CA CYS A 234 -13.04 21.52 10.51
C CYS A 234 -12.47 22.86 11.00
N SER A 235 -13.08 23.97 10.60
CA SER A 235 -12.66 25.33 10.95
C SER A 235 -13.04 25.67 12.39
N ARG A 236 -12.90 24.71 13.31
CA ARG A 236 -12.73 25.04 14.72
C ARG A 236 -11.31 25.56 14.85
N HIS A 237 -11.18 26.87 14.72
CA HIS A 237 -10.05 27.62 15.23
C HIS A 237 -9.71 27.14 16.64
N LEU A 238 -8.73 26.25 16.76
CA LEU A 238 -7.91 26.16 17.97
C LEU A 238 -7.15 27.49 18.01
N ARG A 239 -7.77 28.51 18.61
CA ARG A 239 -7.06 29.69 19.08
C ARG A 239 -6.08 29.18 20.13
N TRP A 240 -4.83 28.99 19.73
CA TRP A 240 -3.73 28.96 20.67
C TRP A 240 -3.72 30.33 21.36
N PRO A 241 -3.92 30.43 22.68
CA PRO A 241 -3.80 31.73 23.33
C PRO A 241 -2.33 32.15 23.20
N LEU A 242 -2.11 33.18 22.37
CA LEU A 242 -0.89 33.97 22.39
C LEU A 242 -0.79 34.59 23.78
N LEU A 243 0.11 34.06 24.60
CA LEU A 243 0.58 34.71 25.82
C LEU A 243 1.28 36.01 25.40
N SER A 244 0.51 37.09 25.39
CA SER A 244 1.06 38.44 25.30
C SER A 244 1.61 38.81 26.68
N SER A 245 2.93 38.96 26.73
CA SER A 245 3.65 39.49 27.88
C SER A 245 3.21 40.92 28.15
N THR A 246 2.46 41.14 29.22
CA THR A 246 2.45 42.45 29.90
C THR A 246 2.74 42.22 31.37
N ALA A 247 3.94 42.63 31.75
CA ALA A 247 4.36 42.75 33.13
C ALA A 247 3.51 43.80 33.84
N ARG A 248 2.97 43.46 35.01
CA ARG A 248 2.87 44.35 36.18
C ARG A 248 2.37 43.59 37.41
N GLY A 249 3.28 43.44 38.39
CA GLY A 249 3.08 43.57 39.83
C GLY A 249 2.06 42.69 40.56
N GLY A 250 2.56 41.85 41.48
CA GLY A 250 1.79 41.36 42.64
C GLY A 250 2.05 39.88 43.00
N LEU A 251 3.02 39.63 43.89
CA LEU A 251 3.09 38.43 44.73
C LEU A 251 2.18 38.62 45.97
N PRO A 252 1.90 37.59 46.83
CA PRO A 252 2.33 36.18 46.82
C PRO A 252 1.17 35.17 47.07
N CYS A 253 1.55 33.91 47.37
CA CYS A 253 0.75 32.72 47.77
C CYS A 253 0.27 31.86 46.60
N GLY A 254 0.59 30.57 46.48
CA GLY A 254 1.45 29.66 47.24
C GLY A 254 1.49 28.35 46.44
N ILE A 255 2.67 27.95 45.97
CA ILE A 255 2.85 26.71 45.19
C ILE A 255 3.23 25.60 46.17
N GLY A 256 2.26 24.74 46.48
CA GLY A 256 2.52 23.41 47.00
C GLY A 256 2.71 22.46 45.82
N LEU A 257 3.94 21.99 45.60
CA LEU A 257 4.21 20.82 44.78
C LEU A 257 3.89 19.56 45.57
N PRO A 258 3.25 18.54 44.97
CA PRO A 258 3.51 17.17 45.37
C PRO A 258 4.28 16.41 44.29
N SER A 259 5.39 15.86 44.78
CA SER A 259 6.22 14.74 44.35
C SER A 259 5.61 13.67 43.44
N GLU A 260 6.51 13.08 42.65
CA GLU A 260 6.38 11.82 41.92
C GLU A 260 5.80 10.68 42.78
N SER A 261 4.78 10.00 42.26
CA SER A 261 4.52 8.59 42.57
C SER A 261 3.66 7.95 41.46
N SER A 262 4.23 6.92 40.82
CA SER A 262 3.57 5.73 40.27
C SER A 262 2.06 5.80 39.93
N GLY A 263 1.73 5.81 38.63
CA GLY A 263 0.35 5.61 38.15
C GLY A 263 0.35 5.01 36.75
N GLY A 264 -0.08 3.75 36.64
CA GLY A 264 -0.13 2.99 35.40
C GLY A 264 -1.01 3.63 34.32
N ALA A 265 -0.54 3.59 33.08
CA ALA A 265 -1.28 4.09 31.93
C ALA A 265 -2.53 3.23 31.70
N ASN A 266 -3.70 3.85 31.86
CA ASN A 266 -5.00 3.28 31.54
C ASN A 266 -5.16 3.12 30.01
N PRO A 267 -5.36 1.90 29.46
CA PRO A 267 -5.39 1.67 28.01
C PRO A 267 -6.63 2.22 27.27
N ARG A 268 -7.64 2.76 27.98
CA ARG A 268 -8.98 2.97 27.41
C ARG A 268 -9.19 4.27 26.62
N CYS A 269 -8.15 5.06 26.35
CA CYS A 269 -8.32 6.34 25.62
C CYS A 269 -8.12 6.26 24.10
N TRP A 270 -7.77 5.09 23.54
CA TRP A 270 -7.45 4.95 22.11
C TRP A 270 -8.58 4.34 21.25
N ASP A 271 -9.71 3.99 21.85
CA ASP A 271 -10.81 3.27 21.16
C ASP A 271 -11.94 4.17 20.63
N SER A 272 -11.81 5.50 20.71
CA SER A 272 -12.89 6.43 20.34
C SER A 272 -12.42 7.57 19.42
N ALA A 273 -12.04 7.22 18.19
CA ALA A 273 -11.96 8.18 17.07
C ALA A 273 -13.14 7.95 16.09
N PRO A 274 -13.86 9.00 15.65
CA PRO A 274 -15.07 8.86 14.83
C PRO A 274 -14.78 8.31 13.41
N PRO A 275 -15.75 7.61 12.78
CA PRO A 275 -15.54 6.78 11.58
C PRO A 275 -15.42 7.55 10.25
N THR A 276 -15.19 8.87 10.25
CA THR A 276 -15.38 9.70 9.06
C THR A 276 -14.10 10.10 8.30
N CYS A 277 -12.94 9.50 8.59
CA CYS A 277 -11.70 9.77 7.84
C CYS A 277 -11.39 8.63 6.84
N PRO A 278 -11.53 8.83 5.52
CA PRO A 278 -11.44 7.73 4.54
C PRO A 278 -10.01 7.25 4.22
N THR A 279 -8.98 7.59 4.99
CA THR A 279 -7.61 7.68 4.45
C THR A 279 -6.62 6.62 4.94
N ILE A 280 -7.04 5.53 5.59
CA ILE A 280 -6.08 4.70 6.30
C ILE A 280 -5.81 3.37 5.59
N CYS A 281 -5.01 3.44 4.50
CA CYS A 281 -4.25 2.30 3.98
C CYS A 281 -3.00 2.12 4.87
N ARG A 282 -2.71 0.89 5.29
CA ARG A 282 -1.76 0.61 6.38
C ARG A 282 -0.98 -0.68 6.13
N ALA A 283 0.35 -0.65 6.28
CA ALA A 283 1.22 -1.80 5.99
C ALA A 283 1.73 -2.48 7.28
N ILE A 284 1.90 -3.80 7.23
CA ILE A 284 2.20 -4.72 8.33
C ILE A 284 3.58 -5.33 8.12
N PHE A 285 4.42 -5.43 9.15
CA PHE A 285 5.69 -6.17 9.10
C PHE A 285 5.67 -7.42 9.99
N TRP A 286 6.34 -8.47 9.50
CA TRP A 286 6.64 -9.71 10.20
C TRP A 286 8.12 -9.85 10.49
N ARG A 287 8.43 -10.22 11.73
CA ARG A 287 9.74 -10.74 12.14
C ARG A 287 9.50 -12.12 12.72
N TYR A 288 9.98 -13.16 12.05
CA TYR A 288 10.19 -14.46 12.68
C TYR A 288 11.43 -14.29 13.57
N ALA A 289 11.23 -14.23 14.87
CA ALA A 289 12.27 -14.54 15.84
C ALA A 289 11.98 -15.95 16.31
N SER A 290 12.60 -16.95 15.69
CA SER A 290 12.76 -18.25 16.33
C SER A 290 13.66 -18.04 17.54
N GLY A 291 13.02 -17.84 18.70
CA GLY A 291 13.69 -17.87 20.00
C GLY A 291 13.89 -19.32 20.41
N SER A 292 15.17 -19.67 20.59
CA SER A 292 15.75 -20.75 21.42
C SER A 292 15.02 -22.09 21.49
#